data_AF-A0AAW9IJP7-F1
#
_entry.id   AF-A0AAW9IJP7-F1
#
_cell.length_a   1.000
_cell.length_b   1.000
_cell.length_c   1.000
_cell.angle_alpha   90.00
_cell.angle_beta   90.00
_cell.angle_gamma   90.00
#
_symmetry.space_group_name_H-M   'P 1'
#
loop_
_entity.id
_entity.type
_entity.pdbx_description
1 polymer ?
#
loop_
_entity_poly.entity_id
_entity_poly.type
_entity_poly.pdbx_seq_one_letter_code
_entity_poly.pdbx_strand_id
1 'polypeptide(L)'
;DTLSKLGNLDKQVYYLILRRFLAIFYPPAQYNKMSVTIGVGNEDFILNKKICIDKGYLIVVGNEKEEDQEAFTENIRKGIKLNIKDLEIKEGETSTPKRFTTGSMIIAMENAGKLIEDEELREHIKGAGIGTSATRAEILKKLINIEYIQSNKKTQIITPTELGEMIYEAIN
;
A
#
# COMPACT_ATOMS: atom_id res chain seq x y z
N ASP A 1 -7.90 -28.53 -23.85
CA ASP A 1 -7.59 -27.69 -22.69
C ASP A 1 -7.51 -26.23 -23.14
N THR A 2 -8.37 -25.36 -22.64
CA THR A 2 -8.55 -23.97 -23.13
C THR A 2 -7.55 -23.02 -22.48
N LEU A 3 -7.10 -23.35 -21.27
CA LEU A 3 -6.13 -22.58 -20.50
C LEU A 3 -4.75 -22.61 -21.15
N SER A 4 -4.36 -23.73 -21.77
CA SER A 4 -3.06 -23.86 -22.45
C SER A 4 -2.93 -22.94 -23.67
N LYS A 5 -4.05 -22.51 -24.26
CA LYS A 5 -4.10 -21.61 -25.43
C LYS A 5 -3.91 -20.12 -25.13
N LEU A 6 -3.99 -19.71 -23.86
CA LEU A 6 -3.82 -18.30 -23.46
C LEU A 6 -2.36 -17.86 -23.48
N GLY A 7 -2.12 -16.58 -23.74
CA GLY A 7 -0.82 -15.94 -23.58
C GLY A 7 -0.35 -15.94 -22.12
N ASN A 8 0.95 -15.71 -21.89
CA ASN A 8 1.51 -15.73 -20.52
C ASN A 8 0.86 -14.66 -19.62
N LEU A 9 0.68 -13.44 -20.14
CA LEU A 9 0.03 -12.35 -19.40
C LEU A 9 -1.42 -12.70 -19.04
N ASP A 10 -2.20 -13.20 -20.00
CA ASP A 10 -3.61 -13.57 -19.79
C ASP A 10 -3.73 -14.69 -18.75
N LYS A 11 -2.82 -15.67 -18.78
CA LYS A 11 -2.73 -16.72 -17.74
C LYS A 11 -2.46 -16.12 -16.37
N GLN A 12 -1.53 -15.17 -16.26
CA GLN A 12 -1.22 -14.51 -14.99
C GLN A 12 -2.42 -13.74 -14.44
N VAL A 13 -3.13 -12.99 -15.30
CA VAL A 13 -4.37 -12.28 -14.92
C VAL A 13 -5.46 -13.27 -14.51
N TYR A 14 -5.64 -14.35 -15.25
CA TYR A 14 -6.60 -15.41 -14.90
C TYR A 14 -6.29 -16.03 -13.54
N TYR A 15 -5.04 -16.42 -13.28
CA TYR A 15 -4.65 -17.00 -11.99
C TYR A 15 -4.79 -16.00 -10.85
N LEU A 16 -4.50 -14.72 -11.06
CA LEU A 16 -4.72 -13.67 -10.08
C LEU A 16 -6.21 -13.60 -9.68
N ILE A 17 -7.11 -13.56 -10.68
CA ILE A 17 -8.56 -13.53 -10.46
C ILE A 17 -9.02 -14.81 -9.78
N LEU A 18 -8.59 -15.98 -10.25
CA LEU A 18 -8.94 -17.29 -9.69
C LEU A 18 -8.51 -17.41 -8.22
N ARG A 19 -7.28 -17.03 -7.88
CA ARG A 19 -6.78 -17.05 -6.50
C ARG A 19 -7.57 -16.11 -5.61
N ARG A 20 -7.91 -14.92 -6.10
CA ARG A 20 -8.76 -13.96 -5.37
C ARG A 20 -10.18 -14.49 -5.14
N PHE A 21 -10.75 -15.15 -6.14
CA PHE A 21 -12.07 -15.77 -6.02
C PHE A 21 -12.06 -16.93 -5.02
N LEU A 22 -11.07 -17.83 -5.12
CA LEU A 22 -10.92 -18.94 -4.18
C LEU A 22 -10.71 -18.46 -2.74
N ALA A 23 -9.97 -17.36 -2.54
CA ALA A 23 -9.72 -16.78 -1.22
C ALA A 23 -11.01 -16.38 -0.47
N ILE A 24 -12.12 -16.11 -1.16
CA ILE A 24 -13.43 -15.79 -0.55
C ILE A 24 -13.97 -16.97 0.28
N PHE A 25 -13.62 -18.20 -0.10
CA PHE A 25 -14.09 -19.42 0.56
C PHE A 25 -13.17 -19.89 1.69
N TYR A 26 -12.06 -19.20 1.93
CA TYR A 26 -11.11 -19.53 2.99
C TYR A 26 -11.37 -18.66 4.23
N PRO A 27 -11.03 -19.16 5.44
CA PRO A 27 -11.13 -18.36 6.65
C PRO A 27 -10.20 -17.13 6.60
N PRO A 28 -10.49 -16.09 7.39
CA PRO A 28 -9.61 -14.94 7.52
C PRO A 28 -8.27 -15.37 8.12
N ALA A 29 -7.18 -14.72 7.68
CA ALA A 29 -5.88 -14.87 8.32
C ALA A 29 -5.93 -14.33 9.76
N GLN A 30 -5.39 -15.10 10.70
CA GLN A 30 -5.37 -14.74 12.12
C GLN A 30 -3.98 -14.30 12.55
N TYR A 31 -3.93 -13.16 13.23
CA TYR A 31 -2.68 -12.57 13.69
C TYR A 31 -2.71 -12.30 15.19
N ASN A 32 -1.63 -12.64 15.88
CA ASN A 32 -1.36 -12.15 17.23
C ASN A 32 -0.62 -10.83 17.14
N LYS A 33 -1.18 -9.77 17.72
CA LYS A 33 -0.51 -8.47 17.84
C LYS A 33 -0.10 -8.28 19.28
N MET A 34 1.19 -8.01 19.49
CA MET A 34 1.75 -7.71 20.80
C MET A 34 2.35 -6.31 20.76
N SER A 35 2.01 -5.49 21.75
CA SER A 35 2.62 -4.19 22.00
C SER A 35 3.16 -4.19 23.41
N VAL A 36 4.46 -3.93 23.57
CA VAL A 36 5.15 -3.90 24.86
C VAL A 36 5.71 -2.49 25.05
N THR A 37 5.30 -1.85 26.14
CA THR A 37 5.89 -0.58 26.59
C THR A 37 6.92 -0.88 27.67
N ILE A 38 8.13 -0.35 27.50
CA ILE A 38 9.26 -0.53 28.40
C ILE A 38 9.66 0.85 28.91
N GLY A 39 9.48 1.08 30.21
CA GLY A 39 9.95 2.30 30.87
C GLY A 39 11.43 2.20 31.20
N VAL A 40 12.20 3.20 30.78
CA VAL A 40 13.64 3.34 31.09
C VAL A 40 13.87 4.75 31.61
N GLY A 41 14.10 4.88 32.93
CA GLY A 41 14.19 6.19 33.57
C GLY A 41 12.85 6.94 33.47
N ASN A 42 12.86 8.08 32.77
CA ASN A 42 11.67 8.91 32.52
C ASN A 42 11.10 8.75 31.10
N GLU A 43 11.66 7.84 30.29
CA GLU A 43 11.28 7.65 28.89
C GLU A 43 10.58 6.30 28.67
N ASP A 44 9.64 6.27 27.72
CA ASP A 44 8.91 5.06 27.34
C ASP A 44 9.32 4.59 25.93
N PHE A 45 9.68 3.32 25.81
CA PHE A 45 9.99 2.66 24.55
C PHE A 45 8.87 1.69 24.18
N ILE A 46 8.41 1.74 22.92
CA ILE A 46 7.33 0.88 22.44
C ILE A 46 7.86 -0.13 21.43
N LEU A 47 7.60 -1.40 21.69
CA LEU A 47 7.86 -2.50 20.78
C LEU A 47 6.54 -3.07 20.26
N ASN A 48 6.35 -3.06 18.95
CA ASN A 48 5.19 -3.66 18.30
C ASN A 48 5.61 -4.88 17.48
N LYS A 49 4.99 -6.04 17.73
CA LYS A 49 5.16 -7.25 16.92
C LYS A 49 3.81 -7.79 16.47
N LYS A 50 3.74 -8.28 15.24
CA LYS A 50 2.58 -8.94 14.64
C LYS A 50 3.05 -10.29 14.11
N ILE A 51 2.41 -11.37 14.58
CA ILE A 51 2.75 -12.76 14.21
C ILE A 51 1.52 -13.40 13.58
N CYS A 52 1.69 -14.05 12.43
CA CYS A 52 0.62 -14.81 11.78
C CYS A 52 0.47 -16.17 12.48
N ILE A 53 -0.67 -16.38 13.15
CA ILE A 53 -0.98 -17.67 13.81
C ILE A 53 -1.58 -18.64 12.80
N ASP A 54 -2.48 -18.15 11.95
CA ASP A 54 -3.14 -18.92 10.90
C ASP A 54 -3.16 -18.11 9.62
N LYS A 55 -2.66 -18.71 8.54
CA LYS A 55 -2.58 -18.08 7.22
C LYS A 55 -3.95 -17.91 6.57
N GLY A 56 -4.94 -18.77 6.86
CA GLY A 56 -6.26 -18.74 6.23
C GLY A 56 -6.18 -18.57 4.70
N TYR A 57 -6.90 -17.57 4.17
CA TYR A 57 -6.93 -17.26 2.73
C TYR A 57 -5.58 -16.92 2.09
N LEU A 58 -4.55 -16.55 2.88
CA LEU A 58 -3.23 -16.19 2.36
C LEU A 58 -2.53 -17.36 1.67
N ILE A 59 -2.87 -18.60 2.04
CA ILE A 59 -2.35 -19.83 1.42
C ILE A 59 -2.61 -19.83 -0.10
N VAL A 60 -3.78 -19.32 -0.52
CA VAL A 60 -4.20 -19.35 -1.93
C VAL A 60 -3.78 -18.08 -2.68
N VAL A 61 -3.69 -16.93 -1.99
CA VAL A 61 -3.29 -15.66 -2.61
C VAL A 61 -1.80 -15.66 -3.01
N GLY A 62 -0.97 -16.48 -2.36
CA GLY A 62 0.44 -16.61 -2.71
C GLY A 62 1.30 -15.41 -2.28
N ASN A 63 0.87 -14.67 -1.25
CA ASN A 63 1.71 -13.67 -0.62
C ASN A 63 2.69 -14.37 0.33
N GLU A 64 3.79 -14.86 -0.22
CA GLU A 64 4.96 -15.38 0.52
C GLU A 64 5.82 -14.24 1.07
N LYS A 65 5.20 -13.23 1.71
CA LYS A 65 5.95 -12.53 2.74
C LYS A 65 5.90 -13.46 3.93
N GLU A 66 6.92 -14.30 4.07
CA GLU A 66 7.21 -14.95 5.34
C GLU A 66 7.44 -13.83 6.37
N GLU A 67 6.35 -13.34 6.96
CA GLU A 67 6.42 -12.54 8.17
C GLU A 67 7.02 -13.48 9.23
N ASP A 68 8.17 -13.08 9.80
CA ASP A 68 8.94 -13.86 10.78
C ASP A 68 8.01 -14.60 11.74
N GLN A 69 7.99 -15.92 11.63
CA GLN A 69 7.22 -16.80 12.50
C GLN A 69 7.85 -16.93 13.89
N GLU A 70 9.00 -16.30 14.12
CA GLU A 70 9.64 -16.32 15.44
C GLU A 70 8.71 -15.64 16.45
N ALA A 71 8.03 -16.45 17.25
CA ALA A 71 7.32 -15.99 18.40
C ALA A 71 8.29 -15.22 19.31
N PHE A 72 7.79 -14.19 19.99
CA PHE A 72 8.52 -13.68 21.14
C PHE A 72 8.71 -14.83 22.12
N THR A 73 9.90 -14.96 22.70
CA THR A 73 10.14 -15.89 23.80
C THR A 73 9.02 -15.73 24.82
N GLU A 74 8.42 -16.84 25.24
CA GLU A 74 7.16 -16.95 25.99
C GLU A 74 7.17 -16.31 27.40
N ASN A 75 8.18 -15.47 27.68
CA ASN A 75 8.58 -15.05 29.02
C ASN A 75 8.46 -13.54 29.27
N ILE A 76 7.84 -12.75 28.38
CA ILE A 76 7.57 -11.33 28.69
C ILE A 76 6.22 -11.21 29.41
N ARG A 77 6.25 -10.75 30.66
CA ARG A 77 5.08 -10.45 31.50
C ARG A 77 5.19 -9.04 32.05
N LYS A 78 4.04 -8.45 32.40
CA LYS A 78 4.01 -7.14 33.06
C LYS A 78 4.81 -7.18 34.36
N GLY A 79 5.65 -6.16 34.58
CA GLY A 79 6.45 -6.03 35.81
C GLY A 79 7.80 -6.75 35.80
N ILE A 80 8.21 -7.38 34.69
CA ILE A 80 9.55 -7.94 34.55
C ILE A 80 10.58 -6.80 34.44
N LYS A 81 11.66 -6.90 35.20
CA LYS A 81 12.84 -6.06 35.03
C LYS A 81 13.70 -6.65 33.92
N LEU A 82 13.94 -5.86 32.88
CA LEU A 82 14.82 -6.23 31.77
C LEU A 82 16.20 -5.61 31.99
N ASN A 83 17.26 -6.34 31.63
CA ASN A 83 18.60 -5.78 31.61
C ASN A 83 18.84 -5.08 30.27
N ILE A 84 19.21 -3.82 30.31
CA ILE A 84 19.48 -3.01 29.12
C ILE A 84 20.87 -3.39 28.62
N LYS A 85 20.96 -3.91 27.40
CA LYS A 85 22.25 -4.26 26.78
C LYS A 85 22.95 -3.04 26.20
N ASP A 86 22.18 -2.20 25.50
CA ASP A 86 22.70 -1.04 24.79
C ASP A 86 21.61 0.01 24.62
N LEU A 87 22.02 1.29 24.52
CA LEU A 87 21.15 2.43 24.21
C LEU A 87 21.82 3.25 23.12
N GLU A 88 21.14 3.38 21.98
CA GLU A 88 21.65 4.06 20.80
C GLU A 88 20.77 5.26 20.46
N ILE A 89 21.39 6.39 20.15
CA ILE A 89 20.71 7.55 19.57
C ILE A 89 20.63 7.34 18.06
N LYS A 90 19.42 7.24 17.53
CA LYS A 90 19.19 7.13 16.09
C LYS A 90 18.86 8.48 15.49
N GLU A 91 19.75 8.97 14.63
CA GLU A 91 19.48 10.11 13.78
C GLU A 91 18.66 9.66 12.57
N GLY A 92 17.69 10.49 12.16
CA GLY A 92 16.84 10.20 11.02
C GLY A 92 16.52 11.49 10.27
N GLU A 93 16.48 11.39 8.93
CA GLU A 93 16.08 12.47 8.05
C GLU A 93 14.74 12.15 7.39
N THR A 94 13.95 13.18 7.13
CA THR A 94 12.71 13.01 6.35
C THR A 94 13.06 12.76 4.89
N SER A 95 12.49 11.70 4.31
CA SER A 95 12.60 11.46 2.88
C SER A 95 11.57 12.28 2.10
N THR A 96 11.96 12.81 0.95
CA THR A 96 11.06 13.48 0.00
C THR A 96 9.89 12.54 -0.38
N PRO A 97 8.67 13.09 -0.60
CA PRO A 97 7.53 12.29 -1.03
C PRO A 97 7.84 11.45 -2.27
N LYS A 98 7.37 10.20 -2.26
CA LYS A 98 7.54 9.31 -3.42
C LYS A 98 6.75 9.85 -4.61
N ARG A 99 7.37 9.86 -5.78
CA ARG A 99 6.69 10.23 -7.03
C ARG A 99 5.57 9.24 -7.34
N PHE A 100 4.52 9.74 -7.99
CA PHE A 100 3.45 8.89 -8.50
C PHE A 100 3.94 8.03 -9.67
N THR A 101 3.65 6.74 -9.61
CA THR A 101 3.58 5.84 -10.77
C THR A 101 2.17 5.74 -11.31
N THR A 102 1.99 5.18 -12.51
CA THR A 102 0.67 4.87 -13.10
C THR A 102 -0.26 4.15 -12.11
N GLY A 103 0.26 3.15 -11.39
CA GLY A 103 -0.52 2.40 -10.40
C GLY A 103 -0.89 3.24 -9.17
N SER A 104 0.07 3.96 -8.60
CA SER A 104 -0.22 4.82 -7.43
C SER A 104 -1.12 6.01 -7.77
N MET A 105 -1.09 6.50 -9.01
CA MET A 105 -1.97 7.57 -9.48
C MET A 105 -3.42 7.07 -9.57
N ILE A 106 -3.65 5.84 -10.06
CA ILE A 106 -5.00 5.24 -10.05
C ILE A 106 -5.55 5.14 -8.61
N ILE A 107 -4.71 4.75 -7.64
CA ILE A 107 -5.08 4.70 -6.23
C ILE A 107 -5.36 6.11 -5.67
N ALA A 108 -4.56 7.10 -6.06
CA ALA A 108 -4.77 8.50 -5.68
C ALA A 108 -6.10 9.04 -6.25
N MET A 109 -6.43 8.73 -7.50
CA MET A 109 -7.71 9.07 -8.11
C MET A 109 -8.88 8.41 -7.35
N GLU A 110 -8.76 7.14 -6.98
CA GLU A 110 -9.78 6.44 -6.19
C GLU A 110 -9.97 7.05 -4.79
N ASN A 111 -8.87 7.47 -4.16
CA ASN A 111 -8.87 8.01 -2.81
C ASN A 111 -8.76 9.55 -2.77
N ALA A 112 -9.14 10.22 -3.85
CA ALA A 112 -8.89 11.65 -4.03
C ALA A 112 -9.46 12.51 -2.89
N GLY A 113 -10.56 12.08 -2.26
CA GLY A 113 -11.14 12.74 -1.09
C GLY A 113 -10.19 12.85 0.12
N LYS A 114 -9.13 12.02 0.21
CA LYS A 114 -8.12 12.17 1.29
C LYS A 114 -7.23 13.40 1.12
N LEU A 115 -7.21 13.99 -0.05
CA LEU A 115 -6.37 15.15 -0.41
C LEU A 115 -7.15 16.47 -0.38
N ILE A 116 -8.44 16.43 -0.03
CA ILE A 116 -9.32 17.60 0.02
C ILE A 116 -9.42 18.06 1.47
N GLU A 117 -9.03 19.32 1.73
CA GLU A 117 -9.10 19.93 3.06
C GLU A 117 -10.51 20.40 3.41
N ASP A 118 -11.27 20.86 2.41
CA ASP A 118 -12.67 21.27 2.57
C ASP A 118 -13.57 20.05 2.86
N GLU A 119 -14.22 20.07 4.03
CA GLU A 119 -15.00 18.95 4.53
C GLU A 119 -16.26 18.68 3.68
N GLU A 120 -16.93 19.72 3.17
CA GLU A 120 -18.12 19.54 2.33
C GLU A 120 -17.75 18.91 0.99
N LEU A 121 -16.72 19.42 0.31
CA LEU A 121 -16.23 18.85 -0.95
C LEU A 121 -15.70 17.43 -0.76
N ARG A 122 -15.07 17.17 0.38
CA ARG A 122 -14.57 15.85 0.74
C ARG A 122 -15.69 14.85 0.82
N GLU A 123 -16.80 15.15 1.49
CA GLU A 123 -17.94 14.24 1.60
C GLU A 123 -18.54 13.89 0.23
N HIS A 124 -18.61 14.85 -0.69
CA HIS A 124 -19.12 14.62 -2.06
C HIS A 124 -18.25 13.65 -2.87
N ILE A 125 -16.94 13.63 -2.64
CA ILE A 125 -15.99 12.79 -3.39
C ILE A 125 -15.63 11.51 -2.62
N LYS A 126 -15.95 11.43 -1.33
CA LYS A 126 -15.66 10.29 -0.45
C LYS A 126 -16.33 9.02 -0.98
N GLY A 127 -15.51 8.02 -1.30
CA GLY A 127 -15.96 6.72 -1.82
C GLY A 127 -16.15 6.66 -3.34
N ALA A 128 -16.41 7.78 -4.02
CA ALA A 128 -16.47 7.84 -5.48
C ALA A 128 -15.07 8.04 -6.10
N GLY A 129 -14.28 8.96 -5.53
CA GLY A 129 -13.01 9.40 -6.10
C GLY A 129 -13.19 10.15 -7.42
N ILE A 130 -12.09 10.27 -8.18
CA ILE A 130 -12.07 10.86 -9.52
C ILE A 130 -12.13 9.74 -10.55
N GLY A 131 -13.22 9.73 -11.32
CA GLY A 131 -13.51 8.67 -12.28
C GLY A 131 -13.83 7.33 -11.61
N THR A 132 -14.36 6.40 -12.41
CA THR A 132 -14.71 5.04 -11.97
C THR A 132 -13.58 4.06 -12.26
N SER A 133 -13.61 2.87 -11.65
CA SER A 133 -12.59 1.83 -11.87
C SER A 133 -12.33 1.53 -13.36
N ALA A 134 -13.35 1.67 -14.22
CA ALA A 134 -13.24 1.41 -15.65
C ALA A 134 -12.58 2.56 -16.44
N THR A 135 -12.66 3.80 -15.95
CA THR A 135 -12.28 5.00 -16.73
C THR A 135 -10.93 5.60 -16.34
N ARG A 136 -10.43 5.32 -15.14
CA ARG A 136 -9.15 5.89 -14.63
C ARG A 136 -7.96 5.63 -15.56
N ALA A 137 -7.84 4.42 -16.09
CA ALA A 137 -6.76 4.07 -17.00
C ALA A 137 -6.86 4.85 -18.33
N GLU A 138 -8.06 5.10 -18.83
CA GLU A 138 -8.28 5.86 -20.06
C GLU A 138 -8.00 7.36 -19.86
N ILE A 139 -8.36 7.92 -18.71
CA ILE A 139 -8.02 9.31 -18.36
C ILE A 139 -6.50 9.50 -18.38
N LEU A 140 -5.74 8.61 -17.74
CA LEU A 140 -4.27 8.70 -17.75
C LEU A 140 -3.69 8.57 -19.15
N LYS A 141 -4.21 7.63 -19.97
CA LYS A 141 -3.81 7.52 -21.38
C LYS A 141 -4.10 8.80 -22.15
N LYS A 142 -5.26 9.42 -21.94
CA LYS A 142 -5.62 10.68 -22.57
C LYS A 142 -4.64 11.80 -22.20
N LEU A 143 -4.31 11.95 -20.91
CA LEU A 143 -3.35 12.96 -20.43
C LEU A 143 -1.94 12.77 -21.01
N ILE A 144 -1.52 11.52 -21.22
CA ILE A 144 -0.25 11.21 -21.90
C ILE A 144 -0.36 11.56 -23.39
N ASN A 145 -1.46 11.20 -24.06
CA ASN A 145 -1.65 11.45 -25.49
C ASN A 145 -1.74 12.95 -25.84
N ILE A 146 -2.28 13.78 -24.95
CA ILE A 146 -2.30 15.24 -25.11
C ILE A 146 -1.04 15.91 -24.51
N GLU A 147 -0.05 15.11 -24.12
CA GLU A 147 1.27 15.55 -23.65
C GLU A 147 1.24 16.44 -22.41
N TYR A 148 0.24 16.33 -21.53
CA TYR A 148 0.22 17.05 -20.24
C TYR A 148 1.07 16.35 -19.19
N ILE A 149 1.18 15.04 -19.30
CA ILE A 149 2.02 14.21 -18.44
C ILE A 149 2.81 13.22 -19.30
N GLN A 150 3.95 12.81 -18.80
CA GLN A 150 4.78 11.75 -19.37
C GLN A 150 4.96 10.62 -18.36
N SER A 151 5.05 9.38 -18.85
CA SER A 151 5.34 8.21 -18.03
C SER A 151 6.65 7.56 -18.45
N ASN A 152 7.56 7.35 -17.50
CA ASN A 152 8.78 6.62 -17.75
C ASN A 152 8.48 5.14 -18.00
N LYS A 153 8.85 4.60 -19.17
CA LYS A 153 8.51 3.22 -19.55
C LYS A 153 9.06 2.16 -18.60
N LYS A 154 10.22 2.38 -17.97
CA LYS A 154 10.88 1.42 -17.08
C LYS A 154 10.37 1.53 -15.65
N THR A 155 10.28 2.74 -15.10
CA THR A 155 9.91 2.97 -13.69
C THR A 155 8.41 3.22 -13.50
N GLN A 156 7.66 3.44 -14.58
CA GLN A 156 6.25 3.84 -14.59
C GLN A 156 5.96 5.14 -13.86
N ILE A 157 6.99 5.92 -13.51
CA ILE A 157 6.87 7.22 -12.84
C ILE A 157 6.23 8.22 -13.80
N ILE A 158 5.20 8.90 -13.33
CA ILE A 158 4.51 9.99 -14.02
C ILE A 158 5.15 11.31 -13.61
N THR A 159 5.42 12.16 -14.60
CA THR A 159 5.93 13.52 -14.41
C THR A 159 5.12 14.47 -15.29
N PRO A 160 4.74 15.66 -14.82
CA PRO A 160 4.17 16.66 -15.71
C PRO A 160 5.18 17.06 -16.81
N THR A 161 4.67 17.56 -17.93
CA THR A 161 5.46 18.21 -18.97
C THR A 161 5.39 19.73 -18.80
N GLU A 162 6.25 20.47 -19.48
CA GLU A 162 6.18 21.94 -19.48
C GLU A 162 4.78 22.43 -19.93
N LEU A 163 4.20 21.83 -20.97
CA LEU A 163 2.84 22.15 -21.42
C LEU A 163 1.81 21.88 -20.32
N GLY A 164 1.91 20.74 -19.62
CA GLY A 164 0.99 20.39 -18.53
C GLY A 164 1.08 21.37 -17.36
N GLU A 165 2.30 21.80 -17.01
CA GLU A 165 2.53 22.80 -15.96
C GLU A 165 1.95 24.16 -16.37
N MET A 166 2.24 24.62 -17.60
CA MET A 166 1.69 25.88 -18.11
C MET A 166 0.16 25.90 -18.13
N ILE A 167 -0.49 24.80 -18.53
CA ILE A 167 -1.95 24.70 -18.53
C ILE A 167 -2.51 24.72 -17.10
N TYR A 168 -1.85 24.05 -16.16
CA TYR A 168 -2.25 24.09 -14.76
C TYR A 168 -2.14 25.51 -14.18
N GLU A 169 -1.01 26.18 -14.40
CA GLU A 169 -0.78 27.56 -13.93
C GLU A 169 -1.73 28.57 -14.57
N ALA A 170 -2.19 28.36 -15.80
CA ALA A 170 -3.14 29.27 -16.45
C ALA A 170 -4.57 29.16 -15.90
N ILE A 171 -4.93 28.04 -15.29
CA ILE A 171 -6.28 27.77 -14.78
C ILE A 171 -6.38 28.08 -13.28
N ASN A 172 -5.29 27.89 -12.54
CA ASN A 172 -5.22 28.01 -11.08
C ASN A 172 -4.82 29.41 -10.62
#